data_AF-A0A942MNI0-F1
#
_entry.id   AF-A0A942MNI0-F1
#
_cell.length_a   1.000
_cell.length_b   1.000
_cell.length_c   1.000
_cell.angle_alpha   90.00
_cell.angle_beta   90.00
_cell.angle_gamma   90.00
#
_symmetry.space_group_name_H-M   'P 1'
#
loop_
_entity.id
_entity.type
_entity.pdbx_description
1 polymer ?
#
loop_
_entity_poly.entity_id
_entity_poly.type
_entity_poly.pdbx_seq_one_letter_code
_entity_poly.pdbx_strand_id
1 'polypeptide(L)'
;QTIFLVEGTGKPSQKKTYDTFRSHIKPKSKLIHDKETAHKKLVKELDLESIAYASKGLRGLPDKDNPMYPVNRAHAILKMFLNSHSGFRRENIQGYLNLFALVTNPPDDMLVKVELVVNLAFQNPKTLRYRKFYGMDTGY
;
A
#
# COMPACT_ATOMS: atom_id res chain seq x y z
N GLN A 1 1.13 -9.49 8.16
CA GLN A 1 1.02 -8.03 8.02
C GLN A 1 0.64 -7.71 6.58
N THR A 2 -0.23 -6.74 6.38
CA THR A 2 -0.68 -6.22 5.09
C THR A 2 0.15 -5.00 4.71
N ILE A 3 0.59 -4.92 3.46
CA ILE A 3 1.33 -3.75 2.96
C ILE A 3 0.58 -3.12 1.79
N PHE A 4 0.75 -1.81 1.63
CA PHE A 4 0.13 -1.03 0.56
C PHE A 4 1.23 -0.22 -0.13
N LEU A 5 1.41 -0.42 -1.43
CA LEU A 5 2.51 0.18 -2.19
C LEU A 5 1.97 0.91 -3.42
N VAL A 6 2.57 2.06 -3.72
CA VAL A 6 2.27 2.84 -4.92
C VAL A 6 3.09 2.34 -6.10
N GLU A 7 2.41 1.82 -7.10
CA GLU A 7 2.99 1.34 -8.37
C GLU A 7 3.11 2.47 -9.43
N GLY A 8 2.85 3.71 -9.03
CA GLY A 8 2.84 4.89 -9.90
C GLY A 8 1.47 5.16 -10.52
N THR A 9 1.46 5.79 -11.69
CA THR A 9 0.23 6.21 -12.39
C THR A 9 -0.10 5.31 -13.58
N GLY A 10 -1.39 5.28 -13.92
CA GLY A 10 -1.92 4.52 -15.05
C GLY A 10 -2.10 3.03 -14.74
N LYS A 11 -2.24 2.22 -15.80
CA LYS A 11 -2.39 0.76 -15.65
C LYS A 11 -1.07 0.14 -15.15
N PRO A 12 -1.14 -0.82 -14.21
CA PRO A 12 0.00 -1.67 -13.83
C PRO A 12 0.67 -2.29 -15.04
N SER A 13 1.99 -2.46 -14.97
CA SER A 13 2.76 -3.16 -16.00
C SER A 13 3.64 -4.21 -15.35
N GLN A 14 3.98 -5.27 -16.09
CA GLN A 14 4.80 -6.36 -15.56
C GLN A 14 6.12 -5.89 -14.94
N LYS A 15 6.75 -4.87 -15.53
CA LYS A 15 7.96 -4.27 -14.99
C LYS A 15 7.67 -3.52 -13.68
N LYS A 16 6.68 -2.62 -13.68
CA LYS A 16 6.34 -1.82 -12.50
C LYS A 16 5.92 -2.70 -11.32
N THR A 17 5.09 -3.71 -11.56
CA THR A 17 4.63 -4.64 -10.53
C THR A 17 5.83 -5.38 -9.93
N TYR A 18 6.70 -5.94 -10.79
CA TYR A 18 7.89 -6.63 -10.32
C TYR A 18 8.79 -5.71 -9.48
N ASP A 19 9.08 -4.51 -9.99
CA ASP A 19 9.96 -3.56 -9.31
C ASP A 19 9.39 -3.09 -7.96
N THR A 20 8.06 -2.99 -7.85
CA THR A 20 7.36 -2.56 -6.63
C THR A 20 7.33 -3.66 -5.58
N PHE A 21 7.06 -4.90 -5.96
CA PHE A 21 6.75 -5.98 -5.00
C PHE A 21 7.90 -6.96 -4.72
N ARG A 22 8.94 -7.03 -5.57
CA ARG A 22 9.98 -8.09 -5.47
C ARG A 22 10.69 -8.17 -4.12
N SER A 23 10.90 -7.04 -3.45
CA SER A 23 11.59 -6.98 -2.14
C SER A 23 10.69 -7.34 -0.97
N HIS A 24 9.38 -7.50 -1.19
CA HIS A 24 8.38 -7.71 -0.16
C HIS A 24 7.75 -9.11 -0.21
N ILE A 25 8.07 -9.91 -1.23
CA ILE A 25 7.54 -11.25 -1.42
C ILE A 25 8.70 -12.23 -1.45
N LYS A 26 8.66 -13.22 -0.55
CA LYS A 26 9.67 -14.27 -0.51
C LYS A 26 9.53 -15.17 -1.76
N PRO A 27 10.62 -15.55 -2.44
CA PRO A 27 10.56 -16.53 -3.53
C PRO A 27 9.87 -17.83 -3.12
N LYS A 28 9.23 -18.51 -4.07
CA LYS A 28 8.45 -19.75 -3.85
C LYS A 28 7.24 -19.62 -2.93
N SER A 29 6.82 -18.40 -2.62
CA SER A 29 5.58 -18.16 -1.89
C SER A 29 4.36 -18.37 -2.78
N LYS A 30 3.21 -18.54 -2.14
CA LYS A 30 1.91 -18.59 -2.80
C LYS A 30 1.38 -17.19 -3.08
N LEU A 31 1.01 -16.92 -4.33
CA LEU A 31 0.34 -15.70 -4.75
C LEU A 31 -1.11 -16.03 -5.15
N ILE A 32 -2.05 -15.53 -4.36
CA ILE A 32 -3.49 -15.54 -4.70
C ILE A 32 -3.84 -14.20 -5.32
N HIS A 33 -4.32 -14.19 -6.56
CA HIS A 33 -4.59 -12.96 -7.28
C HIS A 33 -5.72 -13.09 -8.30
N ASP A 34 -6.08 -11.98 -8.93
CA ASP A 34 -6.99 -11.97 -10.08
C ASP A 34 -6.25 -12.38 -11.37
N LYS A 35 -6.90 -12.27 -12.53
CA LYS A 35 -6.26 -12.56 -13.82
C LYS A 35 -5.46 -11.38 -14.41
N GLU A 36 -4.98 -10.43 -13.59
CA GLU A 36 -4.14 -9.34 -14.08
C GLU A 36 -2.82 -9.86 -14.67
N THR A 37 -2.53 -9.39 -15.88
CA THR A 37 -1.35 -9.76 -16.67
C THR A 37 -0.06 -9.20 -16.11
N ALA A 38 -0.13 -8.11 -15.33
CA ALA A 38 1.02 -7.46 -14.73
C ALA A 38 1.76 -8.38 -13.74
N HIS A 39 1.10 -9.37 -13.14
CA HIS A 39 1.73 -10.28 -12.18
C HIS A 39 2.65 -11.33 -12.82
N LYS A 40 2.59 -11.55 -14.15
CA LYS A 40 3.32 -12.62 -14.84
C LYS A 40 4.83 -12.59 -14.57
N LYS A 41 5.46 -11.42 -14.69
CA LYS A 41 6.89 -11.27 -14.42
C LYS A 41 7.22 -11.56 -12.96
N LEU A 42 6.42 -11.05 -12.03
CA LEU A 42 6.60 -11.29 -10.59
C LEU A 42 6.53 -12.78 -10.25
N VAL A 43 5.53 -13.49 -10.79
CA VAL A 43 5.39 -14.95 -10.61
C VAL A 43 6.60 -15.69 -11.15
N LYS A 44 7.04 -15.35 -12.37
CA LYS A 44 8.17 -16.01 -13.03
C LYS A 44 9.50 -15.80 -12.28
N GLU A 45 9.85 -14.55 -11.99
CA GLU A 45 11.17 -14.21 -11.43
C GLU A 45 11.33 -14.63 -9.97
N LEU A 46 10.24 -14.75 -9.21
CA LEU A 46 10.25 -15.22 -7.82
C LEU A 46 9.82 -16.68 -7.66
N ASP A 47 9.59 -17.41 -8.75
CA ASP A 47 9.13 -18.81 -8.75
C ASP A 47 7.89 -19.03 -7.87
N LEU A 48 6.88 -18.15 -7.99
CA LEU A 48 5.70 -18.16 -7.12
C LEU A 48 4.70 -19.24 -7.51
N GLU A 49 4.06 -19.86 -6.51
CA GLU A 49 2.86 -20.67 -6.73
C GLU A 49 1.67 -19.73 -7.03
N SER A 50 1.29 -19.61 -8.30
CA SER A 50 0.22 -18.72 -8.76
C SER A 50 -1.15 -19.39 -8.70
N ILE A 51 -2.08 -18.80 -7.95
CA ILE A 51 -3.49 -19.17 -7.90
C ILE A 51 -4.31 -17.96 -8.36
N ALA A 52 -4.76 -18.00 -9.61
CA ALA A 52 -5.46 -16.88 -10.25
C ALA A 52 -6.97 -17.13 -10.38
N TYR A 53 -7.78 -16.19 -9.89
CA TYR A 53 -9.25 -16.26 -9.96
C TYR A 53 -9.81 -15.26 -10.98
N ALA A 54 -10.77 -15.71 -11.79
CA ALA A 54 -11.54 -14.82 -12.67
C ALA A 54 -12.75 -14.25 -11.93
N SER A 55 -13.04 -12.96 -12.08
CA SER A 55 -14.20 -12.32 -11.43
C SER A 55 -15.52 -13.03 -11.72
N LYS A 56 -15.69 -13.57 -12.94
CA LYS A 56 -16.88 -14.35 -13.31
C LYS A 56 -17.08 -15.59 -12.44
N GLY A 57 -16.00 -16.27 -12.06
CA GLY A 57 -16.05 -17.47 -11.22
C GLY A 57 -16.23 -17.19 -9.73
N LEU A 58 -16.08 -15.93 -9.31
CA LEU A 58 -16.28 -15.51 -7.91
C LEU A 58 -17.63 -14.84 -7.68
N ARG A 59 -18.40 -14.58 -8.73
CA ARG A 59 -19.66 -13.83 -8.64
C ARG A 59 -20.72 -14.67 -7.91
N GLY A 60 -21.34 -14.08 -6.88
CA GLY A 60 -22.39 -14.72 -6.11
C GLY A 60 -21.89 -15.70 -5.04
N LEU A 61 -20.57 -15.87 -4.90
CA LEU A 61 -20.02 -16.60 -3.76
C LEU A 61 -20.25 -15.82 -2.47
N PRO A 62 -20.62 -16.48 -1.37
CA PRO A 62 -20.58 -15.89 -0.03
C PRO A 62 -19.16 -15.39 0.30
N ASP A 63 -19.06 -14.31 1.07
CA ASP A 63 -17.77 -13.70 1.44
C ASP A 63 -16.79 -14.70 2.08
N LYS A 64 -17.30 -15.61 2.92
CA LYS A 64 -16.51 -16.67 3.58
C LYS A 64 -15.86 -17.66 2.60
N ASP A 65 -16.45 -17.82 1.42
CA ASP A 65 -16.02 -18.79 0.40
C ASP A 65 -15.24 -18.09 -0.73
N ASN A 66 -15.14 -16.76 -0.69
CA ASN A 66 -14.45 -15.98 -1.71
C ASN A 66 -12.97 -15.80 -1.34
N PRO A 67 -12.02 -16.46 -2.04
CA PRO A 67 -10.59 -16.36 -1.75
C PRO A 67 -10.03 -14.95 -1.95
N MET A 68 -10.72 -14.08 -2.70
CA MET A 68 -10.33 -12.69 -2.91
C MET A 68 -10.94 -11.74 -1.86
N TYR A 69 -11.80 -12.22 -0.97
CA TYR A 69 -12.45 -11.39 0.05
C TYR A 69 -11.45 -10.61 0.92
N PRO A 70 -10.33 -11.18 1.41
CA PRO A 70 -9.41 -10.45 2.26
C PRO A 70 -8.83 -9.19 1.58
N VAL A 71 -8.39 -9.29 0.32
CA VAL A 71 -7.83 -8.16 -0.43
C VAL A 71 -8.93 -7.17 -0.85
N ASN A 72 -10.11 -7.66 -1.24
CA ASN A 72 -11.24 -6.80 -1.60
C ASN A 72 -11.72 -5.97 -0.40
N ARG A 73 -11.77 -6.57 0.80
CA ARG A 73 -12.12 -5.88 2.04
C ARG A 73 -11.07 -4.80 2.36
N ALA A 74 -9.79 -5.13 2.25
CA ALA A 74 -8.72 -4.15 2.44
C ALA A 74 -8.83 -2.97 1.45
N HIS A 75 -9.11 -3.24 0.17
CA HIS A 75 -9.33 -2.20 -0.84
C HIS A 75 -10.55 -1.31 -0.53
N ALA A 76 -11.66 -1.90 -0.08
CA ALA A 76 -12.86 -1.15 0.27
C ALA A 76 -12.59 -0.17 1.42
N ILE A 77 -11.94 -0.63 2.49
CA ILE A 77 -11.61 0.20 3.65
C ILE A 77 -10.57 1.26 3.27
N LEU A 78 -9.55 0.91 2.47
CA LEU A 78 -8.56 1.87 1.98
C LEU A 78 -9.22 3.01 1.19
N LYS A 79 -10.18 2.67 0.32
CA LYS A 79 -10.92 3.66 -0.47
C LYS A 79 -11.70 4.61 0.44
N MET A 80 -12.35 4.10 1.49
CA MET A 80 -13.03 4.94 2.48
C MET A 80 -12.03 5.88 3.17
N PHE A 81 -10.90 5.34 3.65
CA PHE A 81 -9.85 6.13 4.32
C PHE A 81 -9.33 7.29 3.46
N LEU A 82 -9.02 7.02 2.19
CA LEU A 82 -8.53 8.04 1.26
C LEU A 82 -9.61 9.09 0.93
N ASN A 83 -10.88 8.67 0.82
CA ASN A 83 -11.99 9.58 0.52
C ASN A 83 -12.40 10.45 1.70
N SER A 84 -12.14 10.02 2.93
CA SER A 84 -12.45 10.79 4.15
C SER A 84 -11.59 12.04 4.32
N HIS A 85 -10.51 12.21 3.55
CA HIS A 85 -9.53 13.28 3.74
C HIS A 85 -9.25 14.04 2.44
N SER A 86 -10.03 15.09 2.17
CA SER A 86 -9.88 15.93 0.96
C SER A 86 -8.53 16.67 0.89
N GLY A 87 -7.84 16.85 2.02
CA GLY A 87 -6.53 17.51 2.10
C GLY A 87 -5.33 16.63 1.72
N PHE A 88 -5.54 15.37 1.34
CA PHE A 88 -4.44 14.47 1.00
C PHE A 88 -3.74 14.89 -0.31
N ARG A 89 -2.45 15.16 -0.18
CA ARG A 89 -1.56 15.54 -1.28
C ARG A 89 -1.08 14.31 -2.03
N ARG A 90 -1.26 14.25 -3.35
CA ARG A 90 -0.95 13.08 -4.18
C ARG A 90 0.52 12.66 -4.08
N GLU A 91 1.42 13.62 -3.93
CA GLU A 91 2.85 13.42 -3.73
C GLU A 91 3.20 12.66 -2.44
N ASN A 92 2.29 12.65 -1.45
CA ASN A 92 2.47 11.99 -0.16
C ASN A 92 1.71 10.66 -0.07
N ILE A 93 1.16 10.15 -1.18
CA ILE A 93 0.28 8.99 -1.18
C ILE A 93 0.88 7.76 -0.48
N GLN A 94 2.16 7.47 -0.69
CA GLN A 94 2.81 6.34 -0.01
C GLN A 94 2.86 6.54 1.51
N GLY A 95 3.01 7.77 1.99
CA GLY A 95 2.95 8.09 3.42
C GLY A 95 1.57 7.80 4.00
N TYR A 96 0.49 8.14 3.29
CA TYR A 96 -0.87 7.82 3.71
C TYR A 96 -1.13 6.31 3.70
N LEU A 97 -0.61 5.58 2.70
CA LEU A 97 -0.66 4.12 2.66
C LEU A 97 0.11 3.48 3.82
N ASN A 98 1.26 4.02 4.20
CA ASN A 98 2.03 3.55 5.35
C ASN A 98 1.27 3.79 6.66
N LEU A 99 0.63 4.94 6.83
CA LEU A 99 -0.23 5.23 7.99
C LEU A 99 -1.41 4.25 8.03
N PHE A 100 -2.06 4.02 6.90
CA PHE A 100 -3.15 3.04 6.81
C PHE A 100 -2.68 1.62 7.16
N ALA A 101 -1.51 1.21 6.67
CA ALA A 101 -0.89 -0.06 7.01
C ALA A 101 -0.61 -0.16 8.51
N LEU A 102 -0.11 0.90 9.14
CA LEU A 102 0.12 0.93 10.58
C LEU A 102 -1.18 0.73 11.35
N VAL A 103 -2.25 1.44 10.97
CA VAL A 103 -3.54 1.38 11.66
C VAL A 103 -4.20 0.00 11.51
N THR A 104 -4.05 -0.64 10.35
CA THR A 104 -4.72 -1.92 10.04
C THR A 104 -3.94 -3.17 10.42
N ASN A 105 -2.66 -3.03 10.73
CA ASN A 105 -1.84 -4.14 11.23
C ASN A 105 -1.76 -4.16 12.76
N PRO A 106 -1.37 -5.31 13.34
CA PRO A 106 -0.93 -5.36 14.73
C PRO A 106 0.21 -4.37 15.02
N PRO A 107 0.36 -3.90 16.26
CA PRO A 107 -0.42 -4.26 17.46
C PRO A 107 -1.87 -3.76 17.39
N ASP A 108 -2.82 -4.35 18.12
CA ASP A 108 -4.22 -3.89 18.05
C ASP A 108 -4.47 -2.67 18.95
N ASP A 109 -3.64 -2.51 19.99
CA ASP A 109 -3.70 -1.37 20.91
C ASP A 109 -3.34 -0.05 20.21
N MET A 110 -4.26 0.90 20.26
CA MET A 110 -4.11 2.22 19.65
C MET A 110 -3.03 3.07 20.34
N LEU A 111 -2.86 2.97 21.66
CA LEU A 111 -1.86 3.74 22.39
C LEU A 111 -0.45 3.31 22.00
N VAL A 112 -0.24 1.99 21.83
CA VAL A 112 1.03 1.44 21.33
C VAL A 112 1.33 1.95 19.92
N LYS A 113 0.32 2.06 19.05
CA LYS A 113 0.49 2.66 17.71
C LYS A 113 0.88 4.13 17.78
N VAL A 114 0.22 4.91 18.64
CA VAL A 114 0.53 6.34 18.83
C VAL A 114 1.96 6.51 19.31
N GLU A 115 2.37 5.73 20.32
CA GLU A 115 3.74 5.73 20.81
C GLU A 115 4.76 5.43 19.71
N LEU A 116 4.48 4.42 18.86
CA LEU A 116 5.35 4.08 17.75
C LEU A 116 5.51 5.25 16.76
N VAL A 117 4.43 5.94 16.39
CA VAL A 117 4.49 7.11 15.49
C VAL A 117 5.27 8.26 16.12
N VAL A 118 5.00 8.55 17.39
CA VAL A 118 5.65 9.64 18.12
C VAL A 118 7.15 9.37 18.25
N ASN A 119 7.54 8.15 18.62
CA ASN A 119 8.95 7.75 18.70
C ASN A 119 9.65 7.82 17.35
N LEU A 120 8.99 7.39 16.27
CA LEU A 120 9.54 7.54 14.92
C LEU A 120 9.78 9.00 14.53
N ALA A 121 8.89 9.92 14.93
CA ALA A 121 9.05 11.35 14.68
C ALA A 121 10.26 11.93 15.43
N PHE A 122 10.48 11.51 16.67
CA PHE A 122 11.66 11.92 17.46
C PHE A 122 12.97 11.34 16.93
N GLN A 123 12.96 10.10 16.43
CA GLN A 123 14.14 9.45 15.85
C GLN A 123 14.51 9.97 14.46
N ASN A 124 13.55 10.56 13.73
CA ASN A 124 13.74 11.07 12.38
C ASN A 124 13.44 12.59 12.32
N PRO A 125 14.16 13.42 13.10
CA PRO A 125 13.85 14.84 13.18
C PRO A 125 14.10 15.50 11.83
N LYS A 126 13.06 16.11 11.26
CA LYS A 126 13.18 16.98 10.09
C LYS A 126 13.26 18.42 10.55
N THR A 127 14.46 19.00 10.53
CA THR A 127 14.66 20.41 10.88
C THR A 127 14.22 21.31 9.73
N LEU A 128 13.19 22.10 9.97
CA LEU A 128 12.72 23.11 9.03
C LEU A 128 13.49 24.41 9.29
N ARG A 129 14.43 24.77 8.40
CA ARG A 129 15.14 26.05 8.54
C ARG A 129 14.19 27.20 8.20
N TYR A 130 13.98 28.11 9.14
CA TYR A 130 13.10 29.28 9.00
C TYR A 130 13.30 30.02 7.66
N ARG A 131 14.54 30.37 7.33
CA ARG A 131 14.89 31.08 6.08
C ARG A 131 14.61 30.26 4.81
N LYS A 132 14.60 28.93 4.85
CA LYS A 132 14.29 28.08 3.69
C LYS A 132 12.78 27.98 3.46
N PHE A 133 11.98 28.11 4.52
CA PHE A 133 10.52 27.95 4.44
C PHE A 133 9.80 29.29 4.27
N TYR A 134 10.29 30.35 4.92
CA TYR A 134 9.73 31.70 4.87
C TYR A 134 10.57 32.70 4.08
N GLY A 135 11.79 32.34 3.67
CA GLY A 135 12.59 33.20 2.78
C GLY A 135 12.11 33.05 1.36
N MET A 136 11.06 33.80 1.01
CA MET A 136 10.88 34.22 -0.37
C MET A 136 11.79 35.41 -0.64
N ASP A 137 12.39 35.40 -1.84
CA ASP A 137 13.14 36.49 -2.45
C ASP A 137 12.43 37.82 -2.24
N THR A 138 13.02 38.70 -1.44
CA THR A 138 12.78 40.13 -1.54
C THR A 138 13.51 40.62 -2.79
N GLY A 139 12.99 40.26 -3.95
CA GLY A 139 13.35 40.87 -5.23
C GLY A 139 12.69 42.24 -5.31
N TYR A 140 13.35 43.23 -4.70
CA TYR A 140 13.29 44.62 -5.12
C TYR A 140 14.58 44.94 -5.87
#